data_AF-A0A8B8IZT0-F1
#
_entry.id   AF-A0A8B8IZT0-F1
#
_cell.length_a   1.000
_cell.length_b   1.000
_cell.length_c   1.000
_cell.angle_alpha   90.00
_cell.angle_beta   90.00
_cell.angle_gamma   90.00
#
_symmetry.space_group_name_H-M   'P 1'
#
loop_
_entity.id
_entity.type
_entity.pdbx_description
1 polymer ?
#
loop_
_entity_poly.entity_id
_entity_poly.type
_entity_poly.pdbx_seq_one_letter_code
_entity_poly.pdbx_strand_id
1 'polypeptide(L)'
;MEARRRMAARWKENLVPVVMKYVRDISLKLGDYNVYRTSDYKAEVIETNGRHEVILNEQRCTCRLWEVSGIPCVHAAAFICSMRGANLENYVLEYFTVAKYKTAYALEIGPLPDKAQWIKVDIGYKVLHPKLSLRPLERPKKKRIRGTDENTSKKMHKYKRCGDLGHHAKTCKNPVMEESQASMSSSSAPKKLGR
;
A
#
# COMPACT_ATOMS: atom_id res chain seq x y z
N MET A 1 -28.86 1.20 -5.37
CA MET A 1 -29.40 0.48 -4.19
C MET A 1 -30.40 -0.60 -4.59
N GLU A 2 -31.37 -0.29 -5.45
CA GLU A 2 -32.41 -1.24 -5.88
C GLU A 2 -31.87 -2.54 -6.53
N ALA A 3 -30.88 -2.46 -7.43
CA ALA A 3 -30.27 -3.65 -8.02
C ALA A 3 -29.70 -4.61 -6.95
N ARG A 4 -29.08 -4.07 -5.88
CA ARG A 4 -28.57 -4.87 -4.74
C ARG A 4 -29.69 -5.52 -3.95
N ARG A 5 -30.83 -4.83 -3.73
CA ARG A 5 -32.03 -5.42 -3.13
C ARG A 5 -32.58 -6.58 -3.96
N ARG A 6 -32.75 -6.38 -5.28
CA ARG A 6 -33.27 -7.43 -6.18
C ARG A 6 -32.35 -8.66 -6.21
N MET A 7 -31.03 -8.47 -6.17
CA MET A 7 -30.08 -9.58 -6.05
C MET A 7 -30.22 -10.29 -4.71
N ALA A 8 -30.21 -9.54 -3.59
CA ALA A 8 -30.29 -10.11 -2.24
C ALA A 8 -31.62 -10.83 -1.96
N ALA A 9 -32.71 -10.40 -2.59
CA ALA A 9 -34.02 -11.06 -2.48
C ALA A 9 -34.00 -12.50 -3.02
N ARG A 10 -33.12 -12.81 -3.98
CA ARG A 10 -32.99 -14.15 -4.58
C ARG A 10 -32.13 -15.09 -3.75
N TRP A 11 -31.35 -14.58 -2.80
CA TRP A 11 -30.43 -15.38 -2.00
C TRP A 11 -31.19 -16.13 -0.89
N LYS A 12 -30.96 -17.44 -0.83
CA LYS A 12 -31.57 -18.37 0.15
C LYS A 12 -30.60 -18.83 1.24
N GLU A 13 -29.30 -18.70 0.99
CA GLU A 13 -28.24 -19.10 1.93
C GLU A 13 -28.07 -18.08 3.06
N ASN A 14 -27.37 -18.48 4.12
CA ASN A 14 -27.16 -17.62 5.29
C ASN A 14 -26.12 -16.51 5.05
N LEU A 15 -25.03 -16.80 4.34
CA LEU A 15 -23.99 -15.82 4.02
C LEU A 15 -24.10 -15.29 2.59
N VAL A 16 -23.53 -14.11 2.36
CA VAL A 16 -23.47 -13.49 1.03
C VAL A 16 -22.70 -14.40 0.05
N PRO A 17 -23.16 -14.59 -1.21
CA PRO A 17 -22.59 -15.58 -2.12
C PRO A 17 -21.08 -15.50 -2.36
N VAL A 18 -20.51 -14.29 -2.34
CA VAL A 18 -19.06 -14.08 -2.48
C VAL A 18 -18.30 -14.73 -1.32
N VAL A 19 -18.80 -14.57 -0.10
CA VAL A 19 -18.20 -15.13 1.11
C VAL A 19 -18.44 -16.63 1.19
N MET A 20 -19.65 -17.10 0.84
CA MET A 20 -19.93 -18.54 0.73
C MET A 20 -18.97 -19.24 -0.23
N LYS A 21 -18.76 -18.64 -1.41
CA LYS A 21 -17.82 -19.17 -2.39
C LYS A 21 -16.40 -19.23 -1.82
N TYR A 22 -15.95 -18.16 -1.16
CA TYR A 22 -14.63 -18.12 -0.54
C TYR A 22 -14.45 -19.19 0.54
N VAL A 23 -15.43 -19.35 1.44
CA VAL A 23 -15.40 -20.37 2.49
C VAL A 23 -15.34 -21.78 1.90
N ARG A 24 -16.15 -22.06 0.87
CA ARG A 24 -16.11 -23.34 0.15
C ARG A 24 -14.76 -23.56 -0.53
N ASP A 25 -14.25 -22.55 -1.22
CA ASP A 25 -12.97 -22.62 -1.93
C ASP A 25 -11.82 -22.92 -0.97
N ILE A 26 -11.80 -22.29 0.20
CA ILE A 26 -10.81 -22.60 1.24
C ILE A 26 -10.99 -24.03 1.76
N SER A 27 -12.22 -24.45 2.05
CA SER A 27 -12.50 -25.79 2.58
C SER A 27 -12.08 -26.94 1.64
N LEU A 28 -12.05 -26.67 0.33
CA LEU A 28 -11.66 -27.66 -0.68
C LEU A 28 -10.17 -27.61 -1.04
N LYS A 29 -9.51 -26.46 -0.84
CA LYS A 29 -8.13 -26.20 -1.28
C LYS A 29 -7.20 -25.99 -0.08
N LEU A 30 -7.43 -26.70 1.01
CA LEU A 30 -6.48 -26.71 2.11
C LEU A 30 -5.18 -27.38 1.68
N GLY A 31 -4.05 -26.72 1.98
CA GLY A 31 -2.74 -27.32 1.88
C GLY A 31 -2.45 -28.28 3.04
N ASP A 32 -1.26 -28.87 3.01
CA ASP A 32 -0.76 -29.76 4.05
C ASP A 32 -0.37 -28.94 5.30
N TYR A 33 -1.36 -28.70 6.16
CA TYR A 33 -1.18 -28.03 7.45
C TYR A 33 -1.16 -29.04 8.59
N ASN A 34 -0.16 -28.96 9.46
CA ASN A 34 -0.14 -29.73 10.70
C ASN A 34 -0.82 -28.94 11.81
N VAL A 35 -1.94 -29.45 12.32
CA VAL A 35 -2.73 -28.80 13.36
C VAL A 35 -2.48 -29.46 14.70
N TYR A 36 -1.88 -28.72 15.64
CA TYR A 36 -1.66 -29.14 17.02
C TYR A 36 -2.66 -28.43 17.93
N ARG A 37 -3.68 -29.17 18.36
CA ARG A 37 -4.74 -28.64 19.24
C ARG A 37 -4.21 -28.53 20.67
N THR A 38 -4.29 -27.33 21.24
CA THR A 38 -4.02 -27.11 22.67
C THR A 38 -5.30 -27.17 23.49
N SER A 39 -6.42 -26.71 22.92
CA SER A 39 -7.77 -26.79 23.50
C SER A 39 -8.81 -26.89 22.39
N ASP A 40 -10.10 -26.91 22.76
CA ASP A 40 -11.19 -26.90 21.79
C ASP A 40 -11.28 -25.60 20.98
N TYR A 41 -10.71 -24.50 21.49
CA TYR A 41 -10.78 -23.19 20.84
C TYR A 41 -9.43 -22.63 20.45
N LYS A 42 -8.33 -23.35 20.72
CA LYS A 42 -6.96 -22.87 20.50
C LYS A 42 -6.10 -23.96 19.90
N ALA A 43 -5.42 -23.63 18.80
CA ALA A 43 -4.47 -24.53 18.16
C ALA A 43 -3.28 -23.78 17.59
N GLU A 44 -2.17 -24.50 17.48
CA GLU A 44 -1.00 -24.11 16.70
C GLU A 44 -1.08 -24.81 15.34
N VAL A 45 -1.05 -24.04 14.26
CA VAL A 45 -1.08 -24.55 12.88
C VAL A 45 0.29 -24.31 12.26
N ILE A 46 0.95 -25.39 11.85
CA ILE A 46 2.28 -25.35 11.24
C ILE A 46 2.13 -25.46 9.73
N GLU A 47 2.72 -24.51 9.03
CA GLU A 47 2.92 -24.46 7.59
C GLU A 47 4.41 -24.63 7.27
N THR A 48 4.75 -24.86 6.00
CA THR A 48 6.15 -24.97 5.53
C THR A 48 7.02 -23.77 5.92
N ASN A 49 6.44 -22.57 5.93
CA ASN A 49 7.17 -21.31 6.13
C ASN A 49 6.98 -20.69 7.52
N GLY A 50 6.28 -21.34 8.45
CA GLY A 50 6.03 -20.76 9.76
C GLY A 50 4.98 -21.46 10.60
N ARG A 51 4.72 -20.90 11.78
CA ARG A 51 3.71 -21.40 12.71
C ARG A 51 2.75 -20.29 13.06
N HIS A 52 1.47 -20.64 13.14
CA HIS A 52 0.39 -19.72 13.40
C HIS A 52 -0.46 -20.18 14.57
N GLU A 53 -0.56 -19.34 15.60
CA GLU A 53 -1.56 -19.52 16.64
C GLU A 53 -2.93 -19.06 16.11
N VAL A 54 -3.94 -19.93 16.29
CA VAL A 54 -5.34 -19.68 15.95
C VAL A 54 -6.18 -19.78 17.23
N ILE A 55 -7.01 -18.77 17.48
CA ILE A 55 -7.98 -18.72 18.60
C ILE A 55 -9.39 -18.51 18.03
N LEU A 56 -10.26 -19.50 18.17
CA LEU A 56 -11.60 -19.48 17.59
C LEU A 56 -12.57 -18.52 18.29
N ASN A 57 -12.50 -18.44 19.63
CA ASN A 57 -13.40 -17.59 20.42
C ASN A 57 -13.24 -16.10 20.09
N GLU A 58 -12.02 -15.69 19.79
CA GLU A 58 -11.67 -14.31 19.42
C GLU A 58 -11.71 -14.10 17.90
N GLN A 59 -11.99 -15.14 17.11
CA GLN A 59 -11.86 -15.13 15.65
C GLN A 59 -10.50 -14.59 15.19
N ARG A 60 -9.44 -15.05 15.86
CA ARG A 60 -8.10 -14.49 15.78
C ARG A 60 -7.12 -15.49 15.19
N CYS A 61 -6.26 -15.02 14.31
CA CYS A 61 -5.12 -15.77 13.81
C CYS A 61 -3.91 -14.87 13.73
N THR A 62 -2.73 -15.36 14.13
CA THR A 62 -1.46 -14.61 14.02
C THR A 62 -1.10 -14.16 12.61
N CYS A 63 -1.68 -14.76 11.57
CA CYS A 63 -1.56 -14.26 10.19
C CYS A 63 -2.35 -12.94 9.94
N ARG A 64 -3.13 -12.47 10.92
CA ARG A 64 -3.99 -11.26 10.94
C ARG A 64 -5.08 -11.18 9.89
N LEU A 65 -5.11 -12.09 8.92
CA LEU A 65 -6.10 -12.07 7.84
C LEU A 65 -7.52 -12.21 8.38
N TRP A 66 -7.74 -13.05 9.39
CA TRP A 66 -9.07 -13.25 9.96
C TRP A 66 -9.56 -12.00 10.70
N GLU A 67 -8.72 -11.37 11.51
CA GLU A 67 -9.07 -10.13 12.23
C GLU A 67 -9.44 -8.99 11.28
N VAL A 68 -8.71 -8.86 10.16
CA VAL A 68 -8.91 -7.78 9.20
C VAL A 68 -10.11 -8.05 8.28
N SER A 69 -10.23 -9.27 7.77
CA SER A 69 -11.29 -9.61 6.80
C SER A 69 -12.61 -9.99 7.45
N GLY A 70 -12.59 -10.47 8.70
CA GLY A 70 -13.75 -11.06 9.36
C GLY A 70 -14.15 -12.43 8.82
N ILE A 71 -13.28 -13.06 8.02
CA ILE A 71 -13.51 -14.36 7.39
C ILE A 71 -12.35 -15.27 7.78
N PRO A 72 -12.58 -16.55 8.14
CA PRO A 72 -11.52 -17.48 8.48
C PRO A 72 -10.43 -17.55 7.40
N CYS A 73 -9.17 -17.40 7.81
CA CYS A 73 -8.02 -17.60 6.94
C CYS A 73 -7.76 -19.09 6.68
N VAL A 74 -6.81 -19.42 5.80
CA VAL A 74 -6.43 -20.81 5.52
C VAL A 74 -6.00 -21.59 6.76
N HIS A 75 -5.28 -20.96 7.69
CA HIS A 75 -4.86 -21.58 8.96
C HIS A 75 -6.04 -21.84 9.89
N ALA A 76 -6.96 -20.88 10.00
CA ALA A 76 -8.17 -21.02 10.79
C ALA A 76 -9.09 -22.10 10.22
N ALA A 77 -9.25 -22.13 8.90
CA ALA A 77 -9.97 -23.16 8.20
C ALA A 77 -9.35 -24.55 8.43
N ALA A 78 -8.01 -24.66 8.44
CA ALA A 78 -7.33 -25.93 8.74
C ALA A 78 -7.68 -26.45 10.13
N PHE A 79 -7.65 -25.56 11.12
CA PHE A 79 -8.06 -25.92 12.47
C PHE A 79 -9.55 -26.29 12.53
N ILE A 80 -10.44 -25.51 11.93
CA ILE A 80 -11.89 -25.77 11.94
C ILE A 80 -12.22 -27.09 11.25
N CYS A 81 -11.67 -27.35 10.06
CA CYS A 81 -11.86 -28.60 9.32
C CYS A 81 -11.31 -29.83 10.07
N SER A 82 -10.31 -29.66 10.95
CA SER A 82 -9.80 -30.75 11.79
C SER A 82 -10.78 -31.17 12.90
N MET A 83 -11.77 -30.33 13.22
CA MET A 83 -12.78 -30.62 14.23
C MET A 83 -13.98 -31.35 13.62
N ARG A 84 -14.41 -32.45 14.26
CA ARG A 84 -15.53 -33.24 13.77
C ARG A 84 -16.84 -32.45 13.85
N GLY A 85 -17.50 -32.26 12.71
CA GLY A 85 -18.82 -31.62 12.62
C GLY A 85 -18.80 -30.09 12.72
N ALA A 86 -17.64 -29.45 12.67
CA ALA A 86 -17.55 -28.00 12.67
C ALA A 86 -17.79 -27.43 11.26
N ASN A 87 -18.66 -26.41 11.17
CA ASN A 87 -18.94 -25.69 9.93
C ASN A 87 -18.19 -24.36 9.90
N LEU A 88 -17.41 -24.10 8.84
CA LEU A 88 -16.65 -22.85 8.69
C LEU A 88 -17.55 -21.61 8.65
N GLU A 89 -18.78 -21.75 8.13
CA GLU A 89 -19.75 -20.67 8.04
C GLU A 89 -20.09 -20.05 9.40
N ASN A 90 -20.02 -20.83 10.48
CA ASN A 90 -20.29 -20.36 11.85
C ASN A 90 -19.19 -19.45 12.40
N TYR A 91 -18.02 -19.44 11.78
CA TYR A 91 -16.84 -18.69 12.20
C TYR A 91 -16.62 -17.42 11.34
N VAL A 92 -17.57 -17.11 10.46
CA VAL A 92 -17.60 -15.86 9.69
C VAL A 92 -18.31 -14.77 10.50
N LEU A 93 -17.84 -13.52 10.42
CA LEU A 93 -18.53 -12.40 11.06
C LEU A 93 -19.98 -12.24 10.57
N GLU A 94 -20.88 -11.90 11.50
CA GLU A 94 -22.31 -11.71 11.25
C GLU A 94 -22.58 -10.65 10.16
N TYR A 95 -21.68 -9.69 9.97
CA TYR A 95 -21.77 -8.64 8.93
C TYR A 95 -21.83 -9.20 7.50
N PHE A 96 -21.36 -10.42 7.27
CA PHE A 96 -21.42 -11.10 5.98
C PHE A 96 -22.67 -11.95 5.78
N THR A 97 -23.62 -11.94 6.72
CA THR A 97 -24.90 -12.62 6.55
C THR A 97 -25.78 -11.91 5.52
N VAL A 98 -26.59 -12.68 4.80
CA VAL A 98 -27.62 -12.15 3.89
C VAL A 98 -28.61 -11.28 4.65
N ALA A 99 -28.91 -11.60 5.91
CA ALA A 99 -29.76 -10.80 6.77
C ALA A 99 -29.19 -9.38 6.95
N LYS A 100 -27.93 -9.24 7.39
CA LYS A 100 -27.29 -7.92 7.53
C LYS A 100 -27.19 -7.19 6.20
N TYR A 101 -26.88 -7.90 5.12
CA TYR A 101 -26.87 -7.31 3.78
C TYR A 101 -28.24 -6.72 3.42
N LYS A 102 -29.33 -7.48 3.61
CA LYS A 102 -30.70 -7.00 3.35
C LYS A 102 -31.02 -5.77 4.21
N THR A 103 -30.65 -5.77 5.49
CA THR A 103 -30.87 -4.60 6.35
C THR A 103 -30.09 -3.36 5.88
N ALA A 104 -28.85 -3.53 5.43
CA ALA A 104 -28.02 -2.42 4.95
C ALA A 104 -28.60 -1.76 3.66
N TYR A 105 -29.29 -2.53 2.83
CA TYR A 105 -29.90 -2.05 1.58
C TYR A 105 -31.42 -1.89 1.66
N ALA A 106 -32.02 -2.01 2.85
CA ALA A 106 -33.47 -1.93 3.03
C ALA A 106 -34.02 -0.56 2.65
N LEU A 107 -33.29 0.52 2.97
CA LEU A 107 -33.73 1.89 2.74
C LEU A 107 -33.85 2.20 1.24
N GLU A 108 -35.02 2.71 0.86
CA GLU A 108 -35.29 3.16 -0.50
C GLU A 108 -34.96 4.65 -0.61
N ILE A 109 -34.17 5.01 -1.61
CA ILE A 109 -33.97 6.41 -1.98
C ILE A 109 -35.13 6.73 -2.92
N GLY A 110 -36.11 7.49 -2.41
CA GLY A 110 -37.25 7.91 -3.20
C GLY A 110 -36.86 8.88 -4.33
N PRO A 111 -37.73 9.07 -5.33
CA PRO A 111 -37.54 10.12 -6.32
C PRO A 111 -37.51 11.49 -5.63
N LEU A 112 -36.58 12.34 -6.04
CA LEU A 112 -36.52 13.71 -5.56
C LEU A 112 -37.52 14.56 -6.36
N PRO A 113 -38.42 15.33 -5.71
CA PRO A 113 -39.33 16.22 -6.42
C PRO A 113 -38.55 17.30 -7.18
N ASP A 114 -39.23 18.03 -8.07
CA ASP A 114 -38.57 19.10 -8.81
C ASP A 114 -38.02 20.18 -7.87
N LYS A 115 -36.95 20.85 -8.29
CA LYS A 115 -36.28 21.88 -7.50
C LYS A 115 -37.24 23.00 -7.06
N ALA A 116 -38.27 23.30 -7.86
CA ALA A 116 -39.28 24.28 -7.51
C ALA A 116 -40.10 23.91 -6.25
N GLN A 117 -40.21 22.61 -5.95
CA GLN A 117 -40.99 22.07 -4.82
C GLN A 117 -40.14 21.86 -3.56
N TRP A 118 -38.84 22.15 -3.60
CA TRP A 118 -37.97 21.95 -2.44
C TRP A 118 -38.24 23.00 -1.38
N ILE A 119 -38.37 22.54 -0.13
CA ILE A 119 -38.49 23.42 1.03
C ILE A 119 -37.20 24.23 1.15
N LYS A 120 -37.32 25.56 1.10
CA LYS A 120 -36.20 26.47 1.35
C LYS A 120 -36.00 26.55 2.86
N VAL A 121 -35.04 25.80 3.36
CA VAL A 121 -34.65 25.84 4.78
C VAL A 121 -33.61 26.94 4.95
N ASP A 122 -33.89 27.91 5.81
CA ASP A 122 -32.87 28.85 6.27
C ASP A 122 -32.03 28.19 7.36
N ILE A 123 -30.74 28.04 7.09
CA ILE A 123 -29.80 27.30 7.93
C ILE A 123 -29.20 28.24 9.00
N GLY A 124 -29.55 29.53 9.00
CA GLY A 124 -29.06 30.52 9.97
C GLY A 124 -27.59 30.93 9.78
N TYR A 125 -26.90 30.33 8.79
CA TYR A 125 -25.57 30.71 8.37
C TYR A 125 -25.43 30.56 6.86
N LYS A 126 -24.56 31.39 6.28
CA LYS A 126 -24.27 31.33 4.84
C LYS A 126 -23.31 30.17 4.59
N VAL A 127 -23.76 29.13 3.89
CA VAL A 127 -22.87 28.10 3.35
C VAL A 127 -22.00 28.75 2.28
N LEU A 128 -20.81 29.19 2.68
CA LEU A 128 -19.81 29.68 1.74
C LEU A 128 -19.23 28.45 1.03
N HIS A 129 -19.24 28.49 -0.30
CA HIS A 129 -18.44 27.55 -1.07
C HIS A 129 -16.99 27.62 -0.56
N PRO A 130 -16.25 26.50 -0.53
CA PRO A 130 -14.83 26.53 -0.26
C PRO A 130 -14.22 27.61 -1.14
N LYS A 131 -13.33 28.44 -0.59
CA LYS A 131 -12.55 29.35 -1.41
C LYS A 131 -11.80 28.45 -2.38
N LEU A 132 -12.32 28.31 -3.61
CA LEU A 132 -11.61 27.73 -4.71
C LEU A 132 -10.36 28.59 -4.79
N SER A 133 -9.24 28.04 -4.34
CA SER A 133 -7.98 28.72 -4.43
C SER A 133 -7.79 28.96 -5.91
N LEU A 134 -7.96 30.21 -6.34
CA LEU A 134 -7.37 30.73 -7.57
C LEU A 134 -5.86 30.78 -7.36
N ARG A 135 -5.27 29.69 -6.84
CA ARG A 135 -3.84 29.47 -6.90
C ARG A 135 -3.54 29.76 -8.37
N PRO A 136 -2.69 30.75 -8.67
CA PRO A 136 -2.40 31.05 -10.05
C PRO A 136 -2.10 29.72 -10.76
N LEU A 137 -2.49 29.60 -12.02
CA LEU A 137 -1.91 28.61 -12.94
C LEU A 137 -0.39 28.87 -13.12
N GLU A 138 0.31 29.36 -12.10
CA GLU A 138 1.75 29.30 -12.05
C GLU A 138 2.12 27.84 -12.09
N ARG A 139 2.52 27.48 -13.31
CA ARG A 139 3.09 26.23 -13.75
C ARG A 139 3.76 25.50 -12.59
N PRO A 140 3.44 24.22 -12.36
CA PRO A 140 4.15 23.39 -11.40
C PRO A 140 5.66 23.63 -11.55
N LYS A 141 6.34 23.94 -10.42
CA LYS A 141 7.78 24.23 -10.44
C LYS A 141 8.48 23.08 -11.16
N LYS A 142 9.04 23.34 -12.35
CA LYS A 142 9.77 22.33 -13.15
C LYS A 142 10.97 21.75 -12.40
N LYS A 143 11.47 22.47 -11.40
CA LYS A 143 12.62 22.06 -10.61
C LYS A 143 12.14 21.62 -9.24
N ARG A 144 12.53 20.39 -8.89
CA ARG A 144 12.37 19.81 -7.56
C ARG A 144 12.97 20.75 -6.51
N ILE A 145 12.20 21.06 -5.47
CA ILE A 145 12.72 21.74 -4.28
C ILE A 145 13.57 20.71 -3.52
N ARG A 146 14.84 21.03 -3.29
CA ARG A 146 15.79 20.14 -2.62
C ARG A 146 15.70 20.31 -1.11
N GLY A 147 15.85 19.21 -0.36
CA GLY A 147 15.94 19.23 1.10
C GLY A 147 17.20 19.95 1.58
N THR A 148 17.20 20.44 2.82
CA THR A 148 18.35 21.09 3.46
C THR A 148 19.57 20.18 3.63
N ASP A 149 19.37 18.86 3.55
CA ASP A 149 20.40 17.83 3.61
C ASP A 149 21.04 17.50 2.25
N GLU A 150 20.53 18.07 1.15
CA GLU A 150 21.02 17.76 -0.18
C GLU A 150 22.26 18.60 -0.54
N ASN A 151 23.40 17.92 -0.67
CA ASN A 151 24.69 18.53 -0.96
C ASN A 151 24.68 19.39 -2.25
N THR A 152 24.94 20.68 -2.10
CA THR A 152 24.95 21.72 -3.14
C THR A 152 26.28 21.85 -3.88
N SER A 153 27.28 20.99 -3.60
CA SER A 153 28.60 21.10 -4.22
C SER A 153 28.52 20.83 -5.72
N LYS A 154 28.43 21.89 -6.52
CA LYS A 154 28.69 21.82 -7.96
C LYS A 154 30.12 21.30 -8.10
N LYS A 155 30.32 20.13 -8.70
CA LYS A 155 31.67 19.61 -8.97
C LYS A 155 32.38 20.59 -9.92
N MET A 156 33.24 21.44 -9.36
CA MET A 156 34.06 22.36 -10.14
C MET A 156 35.26 21.58 -10.66
N HIS A 157 35.46 21.60 -11.97
CA HIS A 157 36.58 20.94 -12.62
C HIS A 157 37.85 21.81 -12.49
N LYS A 158 39.02 21.18 -12.31
CA LYS A 158 40.34 21.82 -12.25
C LYS A 158 40.92 22.00 -13.65
N TYR A 159 41.15 23.23 -14.09
CA TYR A 159 41.77 23.44 -15.39
C TYR A 159 43.26 23.11 -15.35
N LYS A 160 43.74 22.30 -16.30
CA LYS A 160 45.10 21.71 -16.27
C LYS A 160 46.24 22.72 -16.33
N ARG A 161 46.03 23.91 -16.94
CA ARG A 161 47.09 24.92 -17.13
C ARG A 161 47.39 25.71 -15.86
N CYS A 162 46.35 26.21 -15.19
CA CYS A 162 46.50 27.04 -13.98
C CYS A 162 46.30 26.26 -12.69
N GLY A 163 45.64 25.10 -12.74
CA GLY A 163 45.31 24.32 -11.56
C GLY A 163 44.14 24.88 -10.73
N ASP A 164 43.46 25.91 -11.22
CA ASP A 164 42.32 26.49 -10.51
C ASP A 164 41.00 25.80 -10.87
N LEU A 165 40.06 25.81 -9.92
CA LEU A 165 38.74 25.19 -10.06
C LEU A 165 37.74 26.16 -10.71
N GLY A 166 36.88 25.63 -11.59
CA GLY A 166 35.64 26.33 -11.99
C GLY A 166 35.72 27.21 -13.23
N HIS A 167 36.78 27.13 -14.02
CA HIS A 167 36.84 27.78 -15.33
C HIS A 167 37.48 26.89 -16.41
N HIS A 168 37.36 27.31 -17.66
CA HIS A 168 37.87 26.59 -18.82
C HIS A 168 38.95 27.42 -19.53
N ALA A 169 39.63 26.83 -20.50
CA ALA A 169 40.73 27.46 -21.24
C ALA A 169 40.43 28.88 -21.74
N LYS A 170 39.19 29.10 -22.21
CA LYS A 170 38.74 30.37 -22.80
C LYS A 170 38.45 31.47 -21.77
N THR A 171 38.26 31.12 -20.51
CA THR A 171 37.94 32.04 -19.41
C THR A 171 39.07 32.13 -18.37
N CYS A 172 40.22 31.49 -18.64
CA CYS A 172 41.41 31.59 -17.81
C CYS A 172 42.03 32.98 -17.95
N LYS A 173 42.07 33.74 -16.86
CA LYS A 173 42.68 35.08 -16.79
C LYS A 173 44.17 35.04 -16.43
N ASN A 174 44.71 33.88 -16.07
CA ASN A 174 46.14 33.76 -15.76
C ASN A 174 46.97 33.93 -17.03
N PRO A 175 48.04 34.74 -16.99
CA PRO A 175 48.88 35.02 -18.14
C PRO A 175 49.52 33.72 -18.66
N VAL A 176 49.62 33.61 -19.99
CA VAL A 176 50.35 32.49 -20.61
C VAL A 176 51.83 32.71 -20.32
N MET A 177 52.42 31.88 -19.47
CA MET A 177 53.88 31.88 -19.33
C MET A 177 54.47 31.32 -20.63
N GLU A 178 55.29 32.14 -21.29
CA GLU A 178 56.02 31.81 -22.51
C GLU A 178 57.13 30.82 -22.15
N GLU A 179 57.14 29.66 -22.80
CA GLU A 179 58.16 28.62 -22.61
C GLU A 179 59.51 29.11 -23.15
N SER A 180 60.46 29.41 -22.26
CA SER A 180 61.87 29.49 -22.61
C SER A 180 62.52 28.10 -22.49
N GLN A 181 62.92 27.55 -23.63
CA GLN A 181 63.60 26.28 -23.77
C GLN A 181 65.07 26.38 -23.35
N ALA A 182 65.55 25.42 -22.52
CA ALA A 182 66.64 24.49 -22.86
C ALA A 182 67.23 23.82 -21.61
N SER A 183 67.12 22.50 -21.50
CA SER A 183 68.23 21.57 -21.78
C SER A 183 68.00 20.19 -21.15
N MET A 184 68.45 19.19 -21.90
CA MET A 184 68.21 17.76 -21.76
C MET A 184 69.04 17.11 -20.64
N SER A 185 68.51 16.05 -20.03
CA SER A 185 69.29 14.81 -19.89
C SER A 185 68.38 13.59 -19.74
N SER A 186 68.75 12.56 -20.49
CA SER A 186 68.16 11.23 -20.53
C SER A 186 68.63 10.39 -19.33
N SER A 187 67.74 9.59 -18.75
CA SER A 187 68.11 8.31 -18.14
C SER A 187 66.87 7.46 -17.81
N SER A 188 66.83 6.28 -18.44
CA SER A 188 66.40 4.96 -17.95
C SER A 188 65.25 4.81 -16.93
N ALA A 189 64.30 3.95 -17.31
CA ALA A 189 63.27 3.34 -16.44
C ALA A 189 63.83 2.61 -15.20
N PRO A 190 62.97 2.37 -14.18
CA PRO A 190 62.65 0.96 -13.91
C PRO A 190 61.18 0.69 -13.55
N LYS A 191 60.75 -0.53 -13.88
CA LYS A 191 59.52 -1.21 -13.43
C LYS A 191 59.52 -1.41 -11.90
N LYS A 192 58.37 -1.25 -11.22
CA LYS A 192 57.98 -1.94 -9.97
C LYS A 192 56.44 -2.00 -9.89
N LEU A 193 55.86 -3.19 -10.04
CA LEU A 193 55.33 -4.06 -8.97
C LEU A 193 54.21 -3.40 -8.16
N GLY A 194 52.96 -3.68 -8.57
CA GLY A 194 51.79 -3.61 -7.71
C GLY A 194 51.63 -4.94 -7.00
N ARG A 195 51.64 -4.89 -5.68
CA ARG A 195 51.19 -5.91 -4.73
C ARG A 195 49.67 -5.97 -4.73
#